data_AF-A0A8J3B443-F1
#
_entry.id   AF-A0A8J3B443-F1
#
_cell.length_a   1.000
_cell.length_b   1.000
_cell.length_c   1.000
_cell.angle_alpha   90.00
_cell.angle_beta   90.00
_cell.angle_gamma   90.00
#
_symmetry.space_group_name_H-M   'P 1'
#
loop_
_entity.id
_entity.type
_entity.pdbx_description
1 polymer ?
#
loop_
_entity_poly.entity_id
_entity_poly.type
_entity_poly.pdbx_seq_one_letter_code
_entity_poly.pdbx_strand_id
1 'polypeptide(L)'
;MFENLNWWEILALLVLAFLIFGDKLPKVIGDGLRMLRNLRRMASNATGDLSRELGTDLRFEDLHPKALIRKHLLSEEDEQALRRPLEGLMSDVRGQTATLRDSTLGARDSVRDAVADARAGVRPDATVRTAPATPPTEPVPEAPAAPARRRDFDAT
;
A
#
# COMPACT_ATOMS: atom_id res chain seq x y z
N MET A 1 -8.66 -10.39 10.18
CA MET A 1 -8.90 -8.93 10.33
C MET A 1 -10.28 -8.52 9.85
N PHE A 2 -10.76 -9.04 8.71
CA PHE A 2 -12.12 -8.78 8.22
C PHE A 2 -13.25 -9.40 9.07
N GLU A 3 -12.95 -10.36 9.94
CA GLU A 3 -13.92 -10.98 10.86
C GLU A 3 -14.43 -10.03 11.95
N ASN A 4 -13.72 -8.93 12.22
CA ASN A 4 -14.15 -7.88 13.16
C ASN A 4 -14.94 -6.76 12.48
N LEU A 5 -15.28 -6.90 11.18
CA LEU A 5 -15.93 -5.84 10.42
C LEU A 5 -17.42 -5.78 10.75
N ASN A 6 -17.81 -4.72 11.44
CA ASN A 6 -19.20 -4.49 11.82
C ASN A 6 -20.00 -3.93 10.63
N TRP A 7 -21.32 -4.13 10.62
CA TRP A 7 -22.21 -3.56 9.60
C TRP A 7 -22.03 -2.05 9.42
N TRP A 8 -21.73 -1.34 10.51
CA TRP A 8 -21.51 0.10 10.47
C TRP A 8 -20.20 0.50 9.78
N GLU A 9 -19.15 -0.30 9.92
CA GLU A 9 -17.89 -0.10 9.20
C GLU A 9 -18.04 -0.41 7.71
N ILE A 10 -18.84 -1.44 7.35
CA ILE A 10 -19.19 -1.69 5.95
C ILE A 10 -19.85 -0.44 5.35
N LEU A 11 -20.81 0.16 6.05
CA LEU A 11 -21.48 1.36 5.58
C LEU A 11 -20.49 2.54 5.44
N ALA A 12 -19.59 2.73 6.40
CA ALA A 12 -18.54 3.74 6.34
C ALA A 12 -17.60 3.55 5.14
N LEU A 13 -17.19 2.30 4.86
CA LEU A 13 -16.37 1.96 3.68
C LEU A 13 -17.13 2.21 2.37
N LEU A 14 -18.44 1.97 2.37
CA LEU A 14 -19.29 2.22 1.21
C LEU A 14 -19.37 3.73 0.90
N VAL A 15 -19.57 4.55 1.93
CA VAL A 15 -19.53 6.02 1.80
C VAL A 15 -18.15 6.49 1.33
N LEU A 16 -17.07 5.94 1.89
CA LEU A 16 -15.70 6.27 1.48
C LEU A 16 -15.43 5.88 0.02
N ALA A 17 -15.88 4.70 -0.41
CA ALA A 17 -15.77 4.26 -1.79
C ALA A 17 -16.55 5.19 -2.73
N PHE A 18 -17.74 5.63 -2.34
CA PHE A 18 -18.49 6.65 -3.08
C PHE A 18 -17.78 8.00 -3.10
N LEU A 19 -17.07 8.40 -2.05
CA LEU A 19 -16.32 9.66 -2.05
C LEU A 19 -15.12 9.62 -3.02
N ILE A 20 -14.42 8.49 -3.06
CA ILE A 20 -13.22 8.31 -3.90
C ILE A 20 -13.60 8.10 -5.37
N PHE A 21 -14.56 7.21 -5.63
CA PHE A 21 -14.91 6.80 -7.00
C PHE A 21 -16.12 7.54 -7.55
N GLY A 22 -17.00 8.06 -6.70
CA GLY A 22 -18.24 8.73 -7.09
C GLY A 22 -19.09 7.87 -8.01
N ASP A 23 -19.51 8.50 -9.11
CA ASP A 23 -20.31 7.90 -10.17
C ASP A 23 -19.55 6.82 -11.00
N LYS A 24 -18.23 6.67 -10.80
CA LYS A 24 -17.43 5.64 -11.50
C LYS A 24 -17.44 4.30 -10.78
N LEU A 25 -17.90 4.23 -9.54
CA LEU A 25 -17.94 3.00 -8.76
C LEU A 25 -18.65 1.83 -9.48
N PRO A 26 -19.87 1.99 -10.04
CA PRO A 26 -20.52 0.91 -10.79
C PRO A 26 -19.74 0.50 -12.06
N LYS A 27 -19.05 1.45 -12.69
CA LYS A 27 -18.19 1.19 -13.85
C LYS A 27 -16.97 0.36 -13.46
N VAL A 28 -16.27 0.72 -12.38
CA VAL A 28 -15.10 -0.01 -11.86
C VAL A 28 -15.47 -1.43 -11.44
N ILE A 29 -16.62 -1.60 -10.76
CA ILE A 29 -17.14 -2.94 -10.43
C ILE A 29 -17.38 -3.75 -11.71
N GLY A 30 -18.04 -3.15 -12.71
CA GLY A 30 -18.29 -3.80 -14.00
C GLY A 30 -17.01 -4.22 -14.74
N ASP A 31 -15.99 -3.36 -14.72
CA ASP A 31 -14.70 -3.64 -15.36
C ASP A 31 -13.93 -4.73 -14.58
N GLY A 32 -13.95 -4.70 -13.25
CA GLY A 32 -13.39 -5.76 -12.40
C GLY A 32 -14.08 -7.11 -12.61
N LEU A 33 -15.41 -7.13 -12.71
CA LEU A 33 -16.20 -8.33 -13.00
C LEU A 33 -15.91 -8.88 -14.40
N ARG A 34 -15.74 -8.01 -15.41
CA ARG A 34 -15.35 -8.43 -16.76
C ARG A 34 -13.95 -9.04 -16.76
N MET A 35 -13.01 -8.42 -16.07
CA MET A 35 -11.65 -8.94 -15.91
C MET A 35 -11.66 -10.30 -15.20
N LEU A 36 -12.40 -10.43 -14.10
CA LEU A 36 -12.56 -11.69 -13.37
C LEU A 36 -13.21 -12.77 -14.24
N ARG A 37 -14.22 -12.42 -15.04
CA ARG A 37 -14.89 -13.36 -15.94
C ARG A 37 -13.97 -13.81 -17.08
N ASN A 38 -13.16 -12.90 -17.62
CA ASN A 38 -12.16 -13.23 -18.63
C ASN A 38 -11.06 -14.12 -18.04
N LEU A 39 -10.59 -13.82 -16.83
CA LEU A 39 -9.63 -14.64 -16.10
C LEU A 39 -10.18 -16.03 -15.82
N ARG A 40 -11.45 -16.16 -15.41
CA ARG A 40 -12.13 -17.45 -15.23
C ARG A 40 -12.18 -18.24 -16.54
N ARG A 41 -12.49 -17.58 -17.66
CA ARG A 41 -12.51 -18.22 -18.99
C ARG A 41 -11.12 -18.63 -19.45
N MET A 42 -10.11 -17.80 -19.23
CA MET A 42 -8.71 -18.13 -19.53
C MET A 42 -8.23 -19.32 -18.70
N ALA A 43 -8.53 -19.33 -17.40
CA ALA A 43 -8.23 -20.47 -16.53
C ALA A 43 -8.94 -21.75 -17.03
N SER A 44 -10.25 -21.70 -17.34
CA SER A 44 -10.96 -22.88 -17.84
C SER A 44 -10.45 -23.37 -19.19
N ASN A 45 -10.09 -22.46 -20.10
CA ASN A 45 -9.60 -22.81 -21.43
C ASN A 45 -8.18 -23.38 -21.37
N ALA A 46 -7.28 -22.73 -20.63
CA ALA A 46 -5.92 -23.23 -20.44
C ALA A 46 -5.90 -24.59 -19.72
N THR A 47 -6.79 -24.82 -18.74
CA THR A 47 -6.97 -26.16 -18.14
C THR A 47 -7.52 -27.17 -19.16
N GLY A 48 -8.45 -26.77 -20.02
CA GLY A 48 -9.01 -27.63 -21.07
C GLY A 48 -7.97 -28.05 -22.13
N ASP A 49 -7.14 -27.11 -22.57
CA ASP A 49 -6.08 -27.35 -23.54
C ASP A 49 -4.96 -28.22 -22.92
N LEU A 50 -4.59 -27.94 -21.67
CA LEU A 50 -3.59 -28.72 -20.93
C LEU A 50 -4.08 -30.15 -20.60
N SER A 51 -5.37 -30.33 -20.34
CA SER A 51 -6.01 -31.65 -20.16
C SER A 51 -6.07 -32.46 -21.46
N ARG A 52 -6.29 -31.79 -22.60
CA ARG A 52 -6.32 -32.42 -23.92
C ARG A 52 -4.94 -32.87 -24.40
N GLU A 53 -3.90 -32.11 -24.09
CA GLU A 53 -2.53 -32.41 -24.53
C GLU A 53 -1.78 -33.35 -23.58
N LEU A 54 -2.11 -33.39 -22.28
CA LEU A 54 -1.45 -34.27 -21.30
C LEU A 54 -2.18 -35.61 -21.05
N GLY A 55 -3.33 -35.87 -21.69
CA GLY A 55 -4.03 -37.16 -21.64
C GLY A 55 -4.47 -37.61 -20.24
N THR A 56 -4.41 -36.73 -19.23
CA THR A 56 -4.82 -37.01 -17.86
C THR A 56 -6.17 -36.33 -17.61
N ASP A 57 -7.16 -37.17 -17.36
CA ASP A 57 -8.57 -36.85 -17.15
C ASP A 57 -8.75 -36.19 -15.76
N LEU A 58 -8.36 -34.91 -15.65
CA LEU A 58 -8.59 -34.08 -14.46
C LEU A 58 -10.09 -33.76 -14.37
N ARG A 59 -10.88 -34.70 -13.84
CA ARG A 59 -12.31 -34.52 -13.61
C ARG A 59 -12.57 -33.38 -12.63
N PHE A 60 -13.44 -32.48 -13.06
CA PHE A 60 -13.71 -31.17 -12.48
C PHE A 60 -14.54 -31.19 -11.18
N GLU A 61 -14.79 -32.36 -10.58
CA GLU A 61 -15.56 -32.47 -9.33
C GLU A 61 -14.72 -32.31 -8.04
N ASP A 62 -13.38 -32.31 -8.09
CA ASP A 62 -12.53 -32.12 -6.90
C ASP A 62 -11.44 -31.05 -7.09
N LEU A 63 -11.87 -29.88 -7.59
CA LEU A 63 -11.07 -28.66 -7.71
C LEU A 63 -11.32 -27.68 -6.55
N HIS A 64 -11.27 -28.15 -5.31
CA HIS A 64 -10.77 -27.26 -4.28
C HIS A 64 -9.28 -27.01 -4.58
N PRO A 65 -8.80 -25.75 -4.64
CA PRO A 65 -7.39 -25.47 -4.91
C PRO A 65 -6.46 -26.19 -3.92
N LYS A 66 -6.98 -26.52 -2.72
CA LYS A 66 -6.28 -27.34 -1.72
C LYS A 66 -6.19 -28.84 -2.06
N ALA A 67 -7.13 -29.41 -2.80
CA ALA A 67 -7.14 -30.83 -3.16
C ALA A 67 -6.21 -31.12 -4.36
N LEU A 68 -6.11 -30.19 -5.32
CA LEU A 68 -5.19 -30.30 -6.46
C LEU A 68 -3.73 -30.04 -6.10
N ILE A 69 -3.45 -29.05 -5.24
CA ILE A 69 -2.13 -28.90 -4.62
C ILE A 69 -1.80 -30.20 -3.88
N ARG A 70 -2.77 -30.80 -3.20
CA ARG A 70 -2.55 -32.04 -2.46
C ARG A 70 -2.34 -33.28 -3.33
N LYS A 71 -2.72 -33.28 -4.60
CA LYS A 71 -2.57 -34.46 -5.49
C LYS A 71 -1.50 -34.30 -6.56
N HIS A 72 -1.14 -33.07 -6.96
CA HIS A 72 -0.08 -32.81 -7.94
C HIS A 72 1.12 -32.01 -7.39
N LEU A 73 1.09 -31.53 -6.12
CA LEU A 73 2.28 -31.05 -5.40
C LEU A 73 2.74 -32.00 -4.27
N LEU A 74 2.04 -33.12 -4.01
CA LEU A 74 2.51 -34.20 -3.13
C LEU A 74 3.07 -35.38 -3.94
N SER A 75 4.03 -35.11 -4.82
CA SER A 75 5.13 -36.07 -4.93
C SER A 75 6.00 -35.79 -3.71
N GLU A 76 6.17 -36.78 -2.82
CA GLU A 76 6.90 -36.62 -1.54
C GLU A 76 8.33 -36.06 -1.70
N GLU A 77 8.89 -36.11 -2.91
CA GLU A 77 10.23 -35.63 -3.26
C GLU A 77 10.29 -34.13 -3.59
N ASP A 78 9.25 -33.54 -4.20
CA ASP A 78 9.22 -32.12 -4.58
C ASP A 78 8.74 -31.19 -3.44
N GLU A 79 8.10 -31.78 -2.45
CA GLU A 79 7.58 -31.09 -1.27
C GLU A 79 8.71 -30.41 -0.46
N GLN A 80 9.85 -31.07 -0.28
CA GLN A 80 10.97 -30.51 0.49
C GLN A 80 11.71 -29.41 -0.28
N ALA A 81 11.77 -29.53 -1.61
CA ALA A 81 12.43 -28.57 -2.48
C ALA A 81 11.64 -27.26 -2.62
N LEU A 82 10.30 -27.32 -2.64
CA LEU A 82 9.44 -26.13 -2.70
C LEU A 82 9.10 -25.55 -1.31
N ARG A 83 9.05 -26.37 -0.25
CA ARG A 83 8.75 -25.87 1.11
C ARG A 83 9.84 -24.95 1.65
N ARG A 84 11.12 -25.27 1.43
CA ARG A 84 12.25 -24.43 1.84
C ARG A 84 12.14 -22.98 1.35
N PRO A 85 11.96 -22.71 0.04
CA PRO A 85 11.80 -21.34 -0.45
C PRO A 85 10.46 -20.72 -0.03
N LEU A 86 9.35 -21.47 0.02
CA LEU A 86 8.07 -20.92 0.45
C LEU A 86 8.05 -20.52 1.93
N GLU A 87 8.66 -21.31 2.82
CA GLU A 87 8.82 -20.98 4.24
C GLU A 87 9.76 -19.77 4.42
N GLY A 88 10.82 -19.68 3.61
CA GLY A 88 11.69 -18.51 3.55
C GLY A 88 10.94 -17.23 3.17
N LEU A 89 10.16 -17.27 2.08
CA LEU A 89 9.35 -16.14 1.63
C LEU A 89 8.26 -15.78 2.65
N MET A 90 7.59 -16.77 3.23
CA MET A 90 6.53 -16.53 4.22
C MET A 90 7.10 -15.93 5.51
N SER A 91 8.26 -16.40 5.97
CA SER A 91 8.91 -15.88 7.17
C SER A 91 9.45 -14.47 6.96
N ASP A 92 10.01 -14.16 5.79
CA ASP A 92 10.48 -12.82 5.44
C ASP A 92 9.34 -11.81 5.36
N VAL A 93 8.24 -12.18 4.70
CA VAL A 93 7.01 -11.37 4.66
C VAL A 93 6.42 -11.17 6.07
N ARG A 94 6.42 -12.22 6.89
CA ARG A 94 5.94 -12.13 8.28
C ARG A 94 6.86 -11.26 9.14
N GLY A 95 8.17 -11.31 8.94
CA GLY A 95 9.15 -10.46 9.60
C GLY A 95 8.95 -9.00 9.23
N GLN A 96 8.90 -8.68 7.94
CA GLN A 96 8.69 -7.32 7.45
C GLN A 96 7.36 -6.73 7.95
N THR A 97 6.29 -7.51 7.93
CA THR A 97 4.98 -7.05 8.45
C THR A 97 4.97 -6.86 9.96
N ALA A 98 5.68 -7.68 10.73
CA ALA A 98 5.84 -7.50 12.17
C ALA A 98 6.64 -6.23 12.50
N THR A 99 7.74 -5.98 11.81
CA THR A 99 8.56 -4.76 12.00
C THR A 99 7.82 -3.48 11.62
N LEU A 100 7.08 -3.51 10.51
CA LEU A 100 6.22 -2.39 10.11
C LEU A 100 5.14 -2.12 11.15
N ARG A 101 4.50 -3.18 11.67
CA ARG A 101 3.47 -3.07 12.70
C ARG A 101 4.04 -2.47 13.98
N ASP A 102 5.20 -2.94 14.44
CA ASP A 102 5.88 -2.42 15.62
C ASP A 102 6.28 -0.95 15.46
N SER A 103 6.84 -0.58 14.30
CA SER A 103 7.18 0.82 13.97
C SER A 103 5.95 1.73 13.98
N THR A 104 4.81 1.23 13.51
CA THR A 104 3.55 1.98 13.49
C THR A 104 2.95 2.12 14.89
N LEU A 105 3.07 1.08 15.73
CA LEU A 105 2.60 1.12 17.11
C LEU A 105 3.48 2.06 17.96
N GLY A 106 4.80 1.95 17.86
CA GLY A 106 5.74 2.85 18.55
C GLY A 106 5.62 4.31 18.10
N ALA A 107 5.40 4.58 16.81
CA ALA A 107 5.11 5.92 16.31
C ALA A 107 3.79 6.49 16.87
N ARG A 108 2.77 5.64 17.06
CA ARG A 108 1.49 6.07 17.66
C ARG A 108 1.63 6.37 19.14
N ASP A 109 2.37 5.55 19.87
CA ASP A 109 2.57 5.73 21.31
C ASP A 109 3.45 6.96 21.59
N SER A 110 4.51 7.19 20.82
CA SER A 110 5.32 8.41 20.91
C SER A 110 4.53 9.69 20.60
N VAL A 111 3.65 9.67 19.59
CA VAL A 111 2.75 10.80 19.32
C VAL A 111 1.74 10.99 20.46
N ARG A 112 1.21 9.90 21.02
CA ARG A 112 0.27 9.95 22.14
C ARG A 112 0.92 10.51 23.39
N ASP A 113 2.16 10.14 23.68
CA ASP A 113 2.93 10.64 24.82
C ASP A 113 3.31 12.11 24.63
N ALA A 114 3.72 12.53 23.43
CA ALA A 114 3.97 13.94 23.11
C ALA A 114 2.69 14.79 23.25
N VAL A 115 1.53 14.26 22.86
CA VAL A 115 0.23 14.94 23.04
C VAL A 115 -0.19 14.96 24.51
N ALA A 116 0.10 13.91 25.28
CA ALA A 116 -0.17 13.86 26.71
C ALA A 116 0.73 14.85 27.48
N ASP A 117 2.01 14.95 27.11
CA ASP A 117 2.97 15.90 27.67
C ASP A 117 2.61 17.34 27.30
N ALA A 118 2.20 17.60 26.05
CA ALA A 118 1.69 18.91 25.65
C ALA A 118 0.39 19.30 26.39
N ARG A 119 -0.44 18.32 26.78
CA ARG A 119 -1.65 18.54 27.59
C ARG A 119 -1.35 18.71 29.08
N ALA A 120 -0.34 18.02 29.61
CA ALA A 120 0.10 18.12 31.00
C ALA A 120 1.00 19.35 31.25
N GLY A 121 1.71 19.80 30.21
CA GLY A 121 2.56 20.98 30.14
C GLY A 121 1.79 22.29 29.95
N VAL A 122 0.45 22.26 29.93
CA VAL A 122 -0.37 23.48 30.12
C VAL A 122 -0.31 23.91 31.59
N ARG A 123 0.90 24.29 32.04
CA ARG A 123 1.10 25.22 33.15
C ARG A 123 1.34 26.59 32.53
N PRO A 124 0.67 27.65 32.99
CA PRO A 124 0.91 28.98 32.49
C PRO A 124 2.17 29.52 33.14
N ASP A 125 3.35 29.05 32.73
CA ASP A 125 4.58 29.80 32.99
C ASP A 125 5.68 29.44 31.99
N ALA A 126 5.74 30.24 30.92
CA ALA A 126 6.97 30.55 30.24
C ALA A 126 6.83 32.01 29.80
N THR A 127 7.35 32.89 30.66
CA THR A 127 7.79 34.26 30.37
C THR A 127 8.10 34.46 28.89
N VAL A 128 7.19 35.14 28.20
CA VAL A 128 7.38 35.66 26.85
C VAL A 128 8.55 36.65 26.92
N ARG A 129 9.70 36.27 26.37
CA ARG A 129 10.77 37.21 26.07
C ARG A 129 10.35 37.99 24.82
N THR A 130 9.65 39.10 25.03
CA THR A 130 9.34 40.10 24.00
C THR A 130 10.64 40.72 23.48
N ALA A 131 10.97 40.46 22.22
CA ALA A 131 11.80 41.37 21.42
C ALA A 131 10.83 42.26 20.59
N PRO A 132 10.94 43.59 20.63
CA PRO A 132 9.99 44.45 19.93
C PRO A 132 10.31 44.50 18.44
N ALA A 133 9.26 44.38 17.63
CA ALA A 133 9.28 44.69 16.21
C ALA A 133 9.14 46.20 16.01
N THR A 134 9.85 46.77 15.03
CA THR A 134 9.48 48.04 14.40
C THR A 134 9.95 48.04 12.94
N PRO A 135 9.03 48.11 11.97
CA PRO A 135 9.26 48.67 10.62
C PRO A 135 8.43 49.98 10.47
N PRO A 136 8.39 50.68 9.32
CA PRO A 136 9.27 50.74 8.14
C PRO A 136 9.74 52.18 7.81
N THR A 137 10.81 52.37 7.03
CA THR A 137 11.00 53.60 6.22
C THR A 137 11.92 53.30 5.03
N GLU A 138 11.32 53.21 3.85
CA GLU A 138 11.91 53.62 2.57
C GLU A 138 11.35 55.03 2.26
N PRO A 139 11.95 55.91 1.41
CA PRO A 139 12.25 55.55 0.01
C PRO A 139 13.39 56.32 -0.74
N VAL A 140 13.57 55.90 -2.01
CA VAL A 140 14.07 56.62 -3.23
C VAL A 140 15.62 56.81 -3.44
N PRO A 141 16.14 57.04 -4.69
CA PRO A 141 16.49 56.07 -5.76
C PRO A 141 17.92 56.31 -6.36
N GLU A 142 18.19 55.77 -7.57
CA GLU A 142 19.24 56.14 -8.59
C GLU A 142 20.29 55.01 -8.82
N ALA A 143 20.06 54.03 -9.71
CA ALA A 143 20.26 54.01 -11.18
C ALA A 143 21.75 53.85 -11.63
N PRO A 144 22.08 53.53 -12.91
CA PRO A 144 22.30 52.15 -13.37
C PRO A 144 23.67 51.93 -14.08
N ALA A 145 24.14 50.68 -14.19
CA ALA A 145 25.03 50.25 -15.29
C ALA A 145 25.05 48.73 -15.47
N ALA A 146 24.51 48.27 -16.60
CA ALA A 146 24.75 46.95 -17.18
C ALA A 146 26.05 46.99 -18.04
N PRO A 147 26.40 45.99 -18.87
CA PRO A 147 26.07 44.55 -18.89
C PRO A 147 27.30 43.64 -19.14
N ALA A 148 27.04 42.33 -19.17
CA ALA A 148 27.49 41.38 -20.23
C ALA A 148 28.36 40.17 -19.81
N ARG A 149 27.72 38.99 -19.91
CA ARG A 149 28.18 37.73 -20.51
C ARG A 149 29.69 37.43 -20.49
N ARG A 150 30.05 36.23 -19.97
CA ARG A 150 30.62 35.15 -20.79
C ARG A 150 30.12 33.78 -20.31
N ARG A 151 29.64 32.99 -21.26
CA ARG A 151 29.47 31.55 -21.16
C ARG A 151 30.76 30.95 -21.64
N ASP A 152 31.39 30.09 -20.85
CA ASP A 152 32.40 29.17 -21.36
C ASP A 152 31.92 27.76 -21.02
N PHE A 153 31.68 27.01 -22.10
CA PHE A 153 31.21 25.64 -22.14
C PHE A 153 32.33 24.89 -22.87
N ASP A 154 33.19 24.23 -22.12
CA ASP A 154 34.26 23.33 -22.59
C ASP A 154 34.73 22.55 -21.34
N ALA A 155 35.02 21.25 -21.32
CA ALA A 155 35.47 20.39 -22.38
C ALA A 155 35.07 18.92 -22.14
N THR A 156 34.87 18.24 -23.27
CA THR A 156 35.31 16.87 -23.67
C THR A 156 35.84 15.93 -22.59
#